data_AF-A0A095B3S5-F1
#
_entry.id   AF-A0A095B3S5-F1
#
_cell.length_a   1.000
_cell.length_b   1.000
_cell.length_c   1.000
_cell.angle_alpha   90.00
_cell.angle_beta   90.00
_cell.angle_gamma   90.00
#
_symmetry.space_group_name_H-M   'P 1'
#
loop_
_entity.id
_entity.type
_entity.pdbx_description
1 polymer ?
#
loop_
_entity_poly.entity_id
_entity_poly.type
_entity_poly.pdbx_seq_one_letter_code
_entity_poly.pdbx_strand_id
1 'polypeptide(L)'
;MASPLPPVDIEQQNIIDKLAEFVARNGPEFEALTSEKQRDNPKFAFLRGGQFHEYYMFRVNEARKIWQQQYSTKNKSHQILDSRSNWVNMNEQWDQYGGNPDHWQRYSSAPPEHCGWGGPDPSWYPKPQWPHFQQGVRMHGGQPEYPYHPPSEAADSYRHGNYNNHPPYGYPGHHGAFPIQQFSFGPETYRAPRPHYDYQVPGGSELGEADIEQSEKNLAAQHESLLARQNVEILELLDKKREENVRKTGEQLNMSWEQMNEMIQPLIEACTKENISKGKSWVVDKMSESPELTKLMSDYLITRASAISVTFDLRLHLVYLLNDLLHHSKRRGAPVHLQEALHETVPVIFCLATEIADDEQRAKINRVLSLWETNSYLPVEVLVKMRPPESGKFLAEWKESQSK
;
A
#
# COMPACT_ATOMS: atom_id res chain seq x y z
N MET A 1 -13.30 26.69 35.82
CA MET A 1 -14.75 26.46 35.95
C MET A 1 -14.92 25.16 36.72
N ALA A 2 -15.83 25.11 37.69
CA ALA A 2 -16.02 23.95 38.56
C ALA A 2 -16.40 22.71 37.75
N SER A 3 -15.83 21.55 38.10
CA SER A 3 -16.15 20.27 37.44
C SER A 3 -17.64 19.95 37.62
N PRO A 4 -18.39 19.68 36.54
CA PRO A 4 -19.79 19.29 36.65
C PRO A 4 -19.90 17.98 37.45
N LEU A 5 -20.92 17.90 38.32
CA LEU A 5 -21.13 16.75 39.18
C LEU A 5 -21.39 15.49 38.33
N PRO A 6 -20.62 14.40 38.51
CA PRO A 6 -20.90 13.15 37.82
C PRO A 6 -22.26 12.60 38.27
N PRO A 7 -22.93 11.80 37.42
CA PRO A 7 -24.09 11.03 37.85
C PRO A 7 -23.75 10.17 39.08
N VAL A 8 -24.65 10.12 40.06
CA VAL A 8 -24.54 9.21 41.23
C VAL A 8 -24.65 7.74 40.80
N ASP A 9 -25.37 7.51 39.70
CA ASP A 9 -25.49 6.20 39.09
C ASP A 9 -24.26 5.86 38.23
N ILE A 10 -23.54 4.82 38.66
CA ILE A 10 -22.31 4.33 38.02
C ILE A 10 -22.60 3.84 36.59
N GLU A 11 -23.78 3.28 36.33
CA GLU A 11 -24.16 2.88 34.97
C GLU A 11 -24.30 4.09 34.05
N GLN A 12 -25.05 5.11 34.47
CA GLN A 12 -25.24 6.35 33.72
C GLN A 12 -23.89 7.06 33.46
N GLN A 13 -22.98 7.07 34.43
CA GLN A 13 -21.64 7.63 34.27
C GLN A 13 -20.83 6.86 33.21
N ASN A 14 -20.84 5.53 33.25
CA ASN A 14 -20.12 4.70 32.27
C ASN A 14 -20.66 4.86 30.85
N ILE A 15 -21.98 5.05 30.69
CA ILE A 15 -22.61 5.32 29.39
C ILE A 15 -22.09 6.65 28.82
N ILE A 16 -22.12 7.70 29.65
CA ILE A 16 -21.68 9.05 29.26
C ILE A 16 -20.18 9.05 28.90
N ASP A 17 -19.35 8.40 29.71
CA ASP A 17 -17.90 8.37 29.55
C ASP A 17 -17.47 7.68 28.26
N LYS A 18 -18.03 6.49 28.00
CA LYS A 18 -17.74 5.73 26.78
C LYS A 18 -18.22 6.46 25.52
N LEU A 19 -19.41 7.06 25.58
CA LEU A 19 -19.92 7.83 24.45
C LEU A 19 -19.07 9.08 24.20
N ALA A 20 -18.63 9.76 25.26
CA ALA A 20 -17.80 10.95 25.15
C ALA A 20 -16.44 10.66 24.49
N GLU A 21 -15.77 9.58 24.89
CA GLU A 21 -14.53 9.12 24.26
C GLU A 21 -14.74 8.74 22.79
N PHE A 22 -15.86 8.09 22.49
CA PHE A 22 -16.19 7.68 21.14
C PHE A 22 -16.47 8.86 20.21
N VAL A 23 -17.24 9.85 20.68
CA VAL A 23 -17.54 11.08 19.91
C VAL A 23 -16.29 11.93 19.73
N ALA A 24 -15.41 11.99 20.75
CA ALA A 24 -14.12 12.65 20.63
C ALA A 24 -13.22 12.05 19.54
N ARG A 25 -13.25 10.72 19.38
CA ARG A 25 -12.49 9.99 18.35
C ARG A 25 -13.09 10.10 16.95
N ASN A 26 -14.40 9.87 16.83
CA ASN A 26 -15.05 9.65 15.53
C ASN A 26 -15.72 10.91 14.96
N GLY A 27 -15.87 11.97 15.77
CA GLY A 27 -16.41 13.25 15.36
C GLY A 27 -17.89 13.48 15.73
N PRO A 28 -18.38 14.72 15.57
CA PRO A 28 -19.70 15.15 16.04
C PRO A 28 -20.87 14.57 15.24
N GLU A 29 -20.64 14.05 14.03
CA GLU A 29 -21.66 13.36 13.24
C GLU A 29 -22.19 12.12 13.97
N PHE A 30 -21.35 11.46 14.77
CA PHE A 30 -21.72 10.29 15.56
C PHE A 30 -22.60 10.63 16.76
N GLU A 31 -22.45 11.83 17.31
CA GLU A 31 -23.31 12.33 18.38
C GLU A 31 -24.74 12.54 17.85
N ALA A 32 -24.88 13.21 16.71
CA ALA A 32 -26.17 13.46 16.07
C ALA A 32 -26.90 12.15 15.75
N LEU A 33 -26.17 11.16 15.21
CA LEU A 33 -26.73 9.87 14.84
C LEU A 33 -27.15 9.03 16.07
N THR A 34 -26.34 9.03 17.12
CA THR A 34 -26.68 8.32 18.38
C THR A 34 -27.88 8.98 19.07
N SER A 35 -27.95 10.31 19.04
CA SER A 35 -29.07 11.09 19.58
C SER A 35 -30.39 10.82 18.84
N GLU A 36 -30.34 10.65 17.52
CA GLU A 36 -31.51 10.33 16.70
C GLU A 36 -31.99 8.89 16.89
N LYS A 37 -31.07 7.91 16.93
CA LYS A 37 -31.42 6.50 17.10
C LYS A 37 -31.92 6.16 18.52
N GLN A 38 -31.32 6.76 19.54
CA GLN A 38 -31.68 6.54 20.95
C GLN A 38 -32.66 7.62 21.43
N ARG A 39 -33.52 8.14 20.54
CA ARG A 39 -34.49 9.20 20.84
C ARG A 39 -35.47 8.77 21.93
N ASP A 40 -35.86 7.50 21.95
CA ASP A 40 -36.87 6.98 22.86
C ASP A 40 -36.27 6.38 24.14
N ASN A 41 -34.93 6.38 24.28
CA ASN A 41 -34.25 5.81 25.44
C ASN A 41 -33.97 6.87 26.52
N PRO A 42 -34.50 6.72 27.75
CA PRO A 42 -34.26 7.67 28.84
C PRO A 42 -32.80 7.70 29.30
N LYS A 43 -32.03 6.61 29.12
CA LYS A 43 -30.59 6.57 29.45
C LYS A 43 -29.75 7.51 28.58
N PHE A 44 -30.24 7.90 27.40
CA PHE A 44 -29.59 8.82 26.46
C PHE A 44 -30.22 10.22 26.44
N ALA A 45 -31.10 10.53 27.40
CA ALA A 45 -31.76 11.84 27.46
C ALA A 45 -30.78 13.01 27.57
N PHE A 46 -29.58 12.80 28.14
CA PHE A 46 -28.53 13.80 28.23
C PHE A 46 -28.03 14.33 26.87
N LEU A 47 -28.23 13.59 25.77
CA LEU A 47 -27.85 14.01 24.41
C LEU A 47 -28.78 15.08 23.81
N ARG A 48 -30.00 15.22 24.31
CA ARG A 48 -31.03 16.14 23.76
C ARG A 48 -31.26 17.38 24.65
N GLY A 49 -30.37 17.60 25.61
CA GLY A 49 -30.56 18.56 26.69
C GLY A 49 -31.33 17.92 27.84
N GLY A 50 -30.67 17.78 28.98
CA GLY A 50 -31.20 17.11 30.17
C GLY A 50 -30.18 17.09 31.31
N GLN A 51 -30.51 16.40 32.40
CA GLN A 51 -29.57 16.17 33.51
C GLN A 51 -28.31 15.47 32.96
N PHE A 52 -27.12 15.91 33.37
CA PHE A 52 -25.81 15.41 32.93
C PHE A 52 -25.35 15.79 31.51
N HIS A 53 -26.08 16.64 30.79
CA HIS A 53 -25.61 17.20 29.49
C HIS A 53 -24.29 17.99 29.66
N GLU A 54 -24.19 18.81 30.72
CA GLU A 54 -22.96 19.56 31.02
C GLU A 54 -21.77 18.65 31.34
N TYR A 55 -22.01 17.52 32.02
CA TYR A 55 -20.99 16.51 32.31
C TYR A 55 -20.53 15.80 31.05
N TYR A 56 -21.46 15.41 30.17
CA TYR A 56 -21.15 14.82 28.87
C TYR A 56 -20.33 15.76 27.99
N MET A 57 -20.73 17.02 27.86
CA MET A 57 -19.99 18.02 27.07
C MET A 57 -18.57 18.25 27.60
N PHE A 58 -18.42 18.29 28.94
CA PHE A 58 -17.11 18.37 29.58
C PHE A 58 -16.24 17.15 29.22
N ARG A 59 -16.79 15.94 29.32
CA ARG A 59 -16.08 14.69 28.98
C ARG A 59 -15.70 14.59 27.50
N VAL A 60 -16.59 14.98 26.58
CA VAL A 60 -16.30 15.02 25.14
C VAL A 60 -15.15 15.97 24.86
N ASN A 61 -15.17 17.16 25.48
CA ASN A 61 -14.13 18.16 25.29
C ASN A 61 -12.78 17.73 25.87
N GLU A 62 -12.76 17.15 27.07
CA GLU A 62 -11.53 16.59 27.66
C GLU A 62 -10.96 15.45 26.82
N ALA A 63 -11.81 14.49 26.42
CA ALA A 63 -11.39 13.39 25.55
C ALA A 63 -10.88 13.91 24.19
N ARG A 64 -11.51 14.94 23.62
CA ARG A 64 -11.07 15.57 22.37
C ARG A 64 -9.74 16.29 22.52
N LYS A 65 -9.47 16.97 23.63
CA LYS A 65 -8.16 17.59 23.91
C LYS A 65 -7.06 16.54 24.06
N ILE A 66 -7.32 15.47 24.80
CA ILE A 66 -6.37 14.35 24.96
C ILE A 66 -6.06 13.74 23.59
N TRP A 67 -7.09 13.51 22.78
CA TRP A 67 -6.93 13.06 21.39
C TRP A 67 -6.14 14.06 20.54
N GLN A 68 -6.44 15.35 20.58
CA GLN A 68 -5.71 16.35 19.79
C GLN A 68 -4.24 16.49 20.21
N GLN A 69 -3.92 16.37 21.50
CA GLN A 69 -2.54 16.41 22.00
C GLN A 69 -1.75 15.17 21.57
N GLN A 70 -2.35 13.99 21.52
CA GLN A 70 -1.71 12.76 21.04
C GLN A 70 -1.43 12.77 19.52
N TYR A 71 -2.13 13.61 18.75
CA TYR A 71 -2.07 13.63 17.28
C TYR A 71 -1.33 14.83 16.67
N SER A 72 -0.83 15.79 17.48
CA SER A 72 0.03 16.86 16.95
C SER A 72 1.46 16.39 16.60
N THR A 73 1.83 15.17 16.96
CA THR A 73 3.21 14.64 16.81
C THR A 73 3.39 13.62 15.68
N LYS A 74 2.32 13.18 14.98
CA LYS A 74 2.44 12.26 13.81
C LYS A 74 1.40 12.56 12.72
N ASN A 75 1.86 12.39 11.48
CA ASN A 75 1.34 12.85 10.18
C ASN A 75 -0.18 12.67 9.87
N LYS A 76 -0.67 13.60 9.04
CA LYS A 76 -2.06 13.85 8.60
C LYS A 76 -2.61 12.95 7.45
N SER A 77 -2.22 11.68 7.33
CA SER A 77 -2.71 10.82 6.23
C SER A 77 -3.82 9.81 6.61
N HIS A 78 -4.31 9.82 7.85
CA HIS A 78 -5.15 8.76 8.42
C HIS A 78 -6.59 9.18 8.79
N GLN A 79 -7.22 10.06 8.00
CA GLN A 79 -8.66 10.31 8.14
C GLN A 79 -9.39 9.87 6.88
N ILE A 80 -10.55 9.23 7.08
CA ILE A 80 -11.45 8.61 6.09
C ILE A 80 -11.22 7.10 5.91
N LEU A 81 -11.38 6.30 6.97
CA LEU A 81 -11.86 4.89 6.87
C LEU A 81 -12.32 4.27 8.19
N ASP A 82 -12.13 4.93 9.33
CA ASP A 82 -12.52 4.36 10.64
C ASP A 82 -14.02 4.52 10.99
N SER A 83 -14.79 5.24 10.16
CA SER A 83 -16.16 5.66 10.53
C SER A 83 -17.22 4.56 10.40
N ARG A 84 -17.00 3.49 9.61
CA ARG A 84 -18.07 2.50 9.30
C ARG A 84 -17.88 1.14 9.96
N SER A 85 -16.65 0.72 10.20
CA SER A 85 -16.34 -0.51 10.96
C SER A 85 -16.57 -0.33 12.46
N ASN A 86 -16.30 0.88 12.99
CA ASN A 86 -16.68 1.25 14.35
C ASN A 86 -18.19 1.34 14.55
N TRP A 87 -18.98 1.61 13.49
CA TRP A 87 -20.43 1.75 13.59
C TRP A 87 -21.19 0.43 13.75
N VAL A 88 -20.79 -0.62 13.02
CA VAL A 88 -21.39 -1.96 13.17
C VAL A 88 -21.09 -2.52 14.56
N ASN A 89 -19.85 -2.36 15.02
CA ASN A 89 -19.41 -2.77 16.36
C ASN A 89 -20.10 -1.94 17.47
N MET A 90 -20.32 -0.64 17.25
CA MET A 90 -21.09 0.21 18.17
C MET A 90 -22.55 -0.24 18.29
N ASN A 91 -23.22 -0.58 17.20
CA ASN A 91 -24.64 -0.95 17.25
C ASN A 91 -24.83 -2.20 18.13
N GLU A 92 -23.99 -3.22 17.96
CA GLU A 92 -23.99 -4.43 18.80
C GLU A 92 -23.62 -4.16 20.27
N GLN A 93 -22.69 -3.22 20.52
CA GLN A 93 -22.22 -2.90 21.88
C GLN A 93 -23.26 -2.16 22.72
N TRP A 94 -24.17 -1.41 22.09
CA TRP A 94 -25.18 -0.60 22.80
C TRP A 94 -26.59 -1.19 22.74
N ASP A 95 -26.84 -2.20 21.90
CA ASP A 95 -28.09 -2.97 21.86
C ASP A 95 -28.36 -3.68 23.21
N GLN A 96 -27.32 -4.01 23.99
CA GLN A 96 -27.48 -4.54 25.36
C GLN A 96 -28.14 -3.57 26.34
N TYR A 97 -28.20 -2.27 26.01
CA TYR A 97 -28.84 -1.23 26.81
C TYR A 97 -30.17 -0.74 26.20
N GLY A 98 -30.64 -1.35 25.10
CA GLY A 98 -31.86 -1.00 24.37
C GLY A 98 -32.80 -2.19 24.18
N GLY A 99 -33.95 -2.19 24.86
CA GLY A 99 -34.97 -3.22 24.66
C GLY A 99 -35.85 -2.91 23.44
N ASN A 100 -35.71 -3.70 22.36
CA ASN A 100 -36.77 -4.36 21.58
C ASN A 100 -36.24 -4.76 20.17
N PRO A 101 -36.18 -6.05 19.77
CA PRO A 101 -35.54 -6.48 18.51
C PRO A 101 -36.35 -6.27 17.22
N ASP A 102 -37.64 -5.92 17.28
CA ASP A 102 -38.57 -6.16 16.16
C ASP A 102 -38.93 -4.97 15.25
N HIS A 103 -37.99 -4.07 14.90
CA HIS A 103 -38.31 -2.97 13.97
C HIS A 103 -37.21 -2.58 12.97
N TRP A 104 -36.49 -3.55 12.40
CA TRP A 104 -35.30 -3.27 11.56
C TRP A 104 -35.37 -3.66 10.08
N GLN A 105 -36.52 -3.48 9.41
CA GLN A 105 -36.59 -3.72 7.95
C GLN A 105 -37.25 -2.62 7.11
N ARG A 106 -37.73 -1.50 7.68
CA ARG A 106 -38.54 -0.52 6.90
C ARG A 106 -37.83 0.71 6.34
N TYR A 107 -36.55 0.94 6.64
CA TYR A 107 -35.85 2.17 6.19
C TYR A 107 -34.62 1.92 5.29
N SER A 108 -34.53 0.74 4.66
CA SER A 108 -33.46 0.44 3.68
C SER A 108 -33.92 0.47 2.21
N SER A 109 -35.13 0.96 1.93
CA SER A 109 -35.67 1.05 0.58
C SER A 109 -35.80 2.52 0.16
N ALA A 110 -34.93 2.98 -0.73
CA ALA A 110 -35.24 4.15 -1.56
C ALA A 110 -36.39 3.78 -2.52
N PRO A 111 -37.33 4.70 -2.80
CA PRO A 111 -38.49 4.40 -3.65
C PRO A 111 -38.11 4.38 -5.15
N PRO A 112 -38.85 3.65 -5.99
CA PRO A 112 -38.58 3.57 -7.42
C PRO A 112 -38.96 4.88 -8.12
N GLU A 113 -38.05 5.41 -8.94
CA GLU A 113 -38.32 6.56 -9.80
C GLU A 113 -39.17 6.13 -11.01
N HIS A 114 -40.40 6.65 -11.12
CA HIS A 114 -40.97 7.09 -12.40
C HIS A 114 -42.18 8.03 -12.19
N CYS A 115 -42.10 9.18 -12.89
CA CYS A 115 -43.17 10.09 -13.33
C CYS A 115 -43.85 11.06 -12.34
N GLY A 116 -43.50 12.34 -12.48
CA GLY A 116 -44.46 13.43 -12.78
C GLY A 116 -45.19 14.15 -11.63
N TRP A 117 -45.12 15.49 -11.70
CA TRP A 117 -46.02 16.52 -11.14
C TRP A 117 -45.64 17.23 -9.83
N GLY A 118 -45.31 18.52 -9.99
CA GLY A 118 -45.92 19.63 -9.24
C GLY A 118 -45.37 19.94 -7.86
N GLY A 119 -44.34 20.79 -7.77
CA GLY A 119 -44.00 21.47 -6.52
C GLY A 119 -44.96 22.61 -6.19
N PRO A 120 -44.98 23.04 -4.92
CA PRO A 120 -45.07 24.46 -4.60
C PRO A 120 -43.90 24.94 -3.72
N ASP A 121 -43.27 26.00 -4.22
CA ASP A 121 -42.68 27.18 -3.55
C ASP A 121 -41.84 27.05 -2.25
N PRO A 122 -40.55 27.42 -2.25
CA PRO A 122 -39.70 27.48 -1.06
C PRO A 122 -39.61 28.90 -0.46
N SER A 123 -40.29 29.17 0.67
CA SER A 123 -40.25 30.49 1.33
C SER A 123 -40.00 30.49 2.83
N TRP A 124 -39.28 29.50 3.41
CA TRP A 124 -39.10 29.42 4.87
C TRP A 124 -37.68 29.30 5.44
N TYR A 125 -36.62 29.64 4.70
CA TYR A 125 -35.31 29.85 5.34
C TYR A 125 -34.61 31.14 4.85
N PRO A 126 -34.17 32.02 5.78
CA PRO A 126 -33.42 33.23 5.43
C PRO A 126 -31.98 32.89 5.04
N LYS A 127 -31.48 33.52 3.97
CA LYS A 127 -30.10 33.38 3.47
C LYS A 127 -29.09 34.08 4.40
N PRO A 128 -27.91 33.47 4.68
CA PRO A 128 -26.81 34.19 5.31
C PRO A 128 -26.19 35.20 4.33
N GLN A 129 -26.02 36.43 4.79
CA GLN A 129 -25.45 37.56 4.05
C GLN A 129 -23.94 37.59 4.30
N TRP A 130 -23.14 37.50 3.23
CA TRP A 130 -21.70 37.76 3.28
C TRP A 130 -21.42 39.20 2.80
N PRO A 131 -20.47 39.94 3.38
CA PRO A 131 -20.18 41.32 2.98
C PRO A 131 -19.62 41.39 1.56
N HIS A 132 -20.14 42.35 0.80
CA HIS A 132 -19.70 42.71 -0.55
C HIS A 132 -18.24 43.18 -0.58
N PHE A 133 -17.43 42.59 -1.47
CA PHE A 133 -16.19 43.20 -1.93
C PHE A 133 -16.40 43.74 -3.35
N GLN A 134 -16.16 45.03 -3.53
CA GLN A 134 -16.41 45.79 -4.76
C GLN A 134 -15.41 45.45 -5.86
N GLN A 135 -15.93 45.45 -7.10
CA GLN A 135 -15.15 45.42 -8.34
C GLN A 135 -14.57 46.80 -8.68
N GLY A 136 -13.35 46.77 -9.21
CA GLY A 136 -12.62 47.85 -9.89
C GLY A 136 -11.12 47.54 -9.78
N VAL A 137 -10.25 47.56 -10.79
CA VAL A 137 -10.26 48.20 -12.10
C VAL A 137 -9.32 47.39 -13.02
N ARG A 138 -9.67 47.36 -14.30
CA ARG A 138 -8.92 46.82 -15.45
C ARG A 138 -7.57 47.56 -15.61
N MET A 139 -6.45 46.83 -15.73
CA MET A 139 -5.22 47.35 -16.36
C MET A 139 -4.54 46.25 -17.19
N HIS A 140 -4.28 46.58 -18.45
CA HIS A 140 -3.48 45.82 -19.43
C HIS A 140 -1.98 45.96 -19.14
N GLY A 141 -1.21 44.93 -19.51
CA GLY A 141 0.14 45.12 -20.08
C GLY A 141 1.29 44.40 -19.39
N GLY A 142 2.04 43.60 -20.16
CA GLY A 142 3.49 43.41 -19.97
C GLY A 142 3.96 42.03 -19.48
N GLN A 143 4.20 41.11 -20.42
CA GLN A 143 5.22 40.06 -20.25
C GLN A 143 6.63 40.69 -20.32
N PRO A 144 7.62 40.15 -19.62
CA PRO A 144 9.01 40.28 -20.03
C PRO A 144 9.50 39.00 -20.73
N GLU A 145 9.79 39.13 -22.03
CA GLU A 145 10.65 38.26 -22.80
C GLU A 145 12.09 38.24 -22.23
N TYR A 146 12.77 37.10 -22.31
CA TYR A 146 14.23 37.04 -22.31
C TYR A 146 14.74 36.29 -23.54
N PRO A 147 15.82 36.74 -24.21
CA PRO A 147 16.14 36.36 -25.58
C PRO A 147 17.10 35.18 -25.67
N TYR A 148 16.92 34.36 -26.72
CA TYR A 148 17.88 33.39 -27.23
C TYR A 148 18.95 34.07 -28.10
N HIS A 149 20.19 33.57 -28.07
CA HIS A 149 21.02 33.10 -29.22
C HIS A 149 22.55 33.09 -28.93
N PRO A 150 23.35 32.29 -29.68
CA PRO A 150 24.43 31.41 -29.16
C PRO A 150 25.83 31.80 -29.64
N PRO A 151 26.82 30.87 -29.56
CA PRO A 151 27.78 30.73 -30.66
C PRO A 151 27.99 29.29 -31.19
N SER A 152 28.03 29.22 -32.54
CA SER A 152 28.76 28.32 -33.47
C SER A 152 30.19 28.00 -33.00
N GLU A 153 30.97 26.98 -33.36
CA GLU A 153 31.05 25.92 -34.39
C GLU A 153 32.30 25.10 -33.91
N ALA A 154 32.48 23.78 -34.02
CA ALA A 154 32.59 23.01 -35.25
C ALA A 154 32.88 21.52 -34.94
N ALA A 155 32.53 20.70 -35.94
CA ALA A 155 33.12 19.40 -36.33
C ALA A 155 32.54 18.11 -35.71
N ASP A 156 31.76 17.46 -36.57
CA ASP A 156 31.32 16.06 -36.60
C ASP A 156 32.39 15.03 -36.22
N SER A 157 31.98 13.91 -35.62
CA SER A 157 31.79 12.64 -36.36
C SER A 157 31.58 11.42 -35.44
N TYR A 158 30.50 10.67 -35.74
CA TYR A 158 30.33 9.22 -35.64
C TYR A 158 30.89 8.42 -34.42
N ARG A 159 29.95 7.68 -33.81
CA ARG A 159 29.93 6.20 -33.69
C ARG A 159 29.85 5.65 -32.25
N HIS A 160 28.86 4.77 -32.08
CA HIS A 160 28.63 3.88 -30.94
C HIS A 160 29.90 3.22 -30.38
N GLY A 161 30.06 3.27 -29.06
CA GLY A 161 31.09 2.57 -28.29
C GLY A 161 30.47 1.73 -27.17
N ASN A 162 30.44 0.43 -27.42
CA ASN A 162 30.12 -0.66 -26.49
C ASN A 162 31.26 -0.80 -25.46
N TYR A 163 30.99 -0.78 -24.15
CA TYR A 163 32.01 -1.00 -23.11
C TYR A 163 31.86 -2.38 -22.47
N ASN A 164 32.54 -3.36 -23.07
CA ASN A 164 33.08 -4.53 -22.38
C ASN A 164 34.41 -4.12 -21.73
N ASN A 165 34.51 -4.20 -20.40
CA ASN A 165 35.79 -4.10 -19.70
C ASN A 165 36.17 -5.47 -19.12
N HIS A 166 37.12 -6.13 -19.79
CA HIS A 166 37.97 -7.18 -19.22
C HIS A 166 39.44 -6.76 -19.44
N PRO A 167 40.32 -6.84 -18.43
CA PRO A 167 41.75 -6.66 -18.66
C PRO A 167 42.40 -8.00 -19.08
N PRO A 168 43.24 -8.05 -20.14
CA PRO A 168 43.99 -9.24 -20.47
C PRO A 168 45.39 -9.19 -19.84
N TYR A 169 45.74 -10.20 -19.06
CA TYR A 169 47.14 -10.54 -18.77
C TYR A 169 47.66 -11.43 -19.89
N GLY A 170 48.73 -10.99 -20.57
CA GLY A 170 49.44 -11.78 -21.57
C GLY A 170 50.87 -11.26 -21.76
N TYR A 171 51.84 -12.02 -21.26
CA TYR A 171 53.28 -11.82 -21.50
C TYR A 171 53.62 -12.08 -22.99
N PRO A 172 54.47 -11.27 -23.65
CA PRO A 172 55.07 -11.65 -24.92
C PRO A 172 56.50 -12.16 -24.74
N GLY A 173 56.72 -13.42 -25.11
CA GLY A 173 58.05 -13.96 -25.39
C GLY A 173 58.57 -13.46 -26.74
N HIS A 174 59.84 -13.05 -26.79
CA HIS A 174 60.53 -12.67 -28.01
C HIS A 174 61.71 -13.62 -28.27
N HIS A 175 61.61 -14.38 -29.38
CA HIS A 175 62.74 -14.99 -30.08
C HIS A 175 62.98 -14.22 -31.39
N GLY A 176 64.24 -13.87 -31.73
CA GLY A 176 64.61 -13.51 -33.11
C GLY A 176 65.67 -12.39 -33.31
N ALA A 177 66.94 -12.78 -33.30
CA ALA A 177 68.10 -12.35 -34.14
C ALA A 177 68.34 -10.88 -34.63
N PHE A 178 69.44 -10.28 -34.09
CA PHE A 178 70.60 -9.55 -34.69
C PHE A 178 70.42 -8.37 -35.68
N PRO A 179 71.27 -7.29 -35.61
CA PRO A 179 72.71 -7.37 -35.89
C PRO A 179 73.66 -6.70 -34.87
N ILE A 180 74.86 -7.26 -34.82
CA ILE A 180 76.04 -6.82 -34.06
C ILE A 180 76.68 -5.61 -34.77
N GLN A 181 76.80 -4.48 -34.08
CA GLN A 181 77.75 -3.42 -34.45
C GLN A 181 78.97 -3.53 -33.52
N GLN A 182 80.09 -3.95 -34.09
CA GLN A 182 81.40 -3.91 -33.46
C GLN A 182 81.93 -2.48 -33.48
N PHE A 183 82.30 -1.94 -32.32
CA PHE A 183 83.19 -0.78 -32.23
C PHE A 183 84.37 -1.09 -31.32
N SER A 184 85.55 -0.74 -31.83
CA SER A 184 86.88 -1.06 -31.35
C SER A 184 87.26 -0.40 -30.03
N PHE A 185 87.98 -1.14 -29.19
CA PHE A 185 88.56 -0.68 -27.93
C PHE A 185 89.73 0.31 -28.17
N GLY A 186 89.76 1.40 -27.41
CA GLY A 186 90.95 2.21 -27.13
C GLY A 186 91.30 2.12 -25.64
N PRO A 187 92.60 2.14 -25.24
CA PRO A 187 93.01 1.94 -23.86
C PRO A 187 93.19 3.28 -23.16
N GLU A 188 92.43 3.57 -22.10
CA GLU A 188 92.93 4.17 -20.86
C GLU A 188 91.78 4.53 -19.90
N THR A 189 91.85 3.91 -18.72
CA THR A 189 91.53 4.44 -17.39
C THR A 189 90.35 5.40 -17.24
N TYR A 190 89.12 4.86 -17.27
CA TYR A 190 88.06 5.36 -16.40
C TYR A 190 87.41 4.17 -15.67
N ARG A 191 87.92 3.88 -14.46
CA ARG A 191 87.20 3.02 -13.51
C ARG A 191 86.07 3.86 -12.93
N ALA A 192 84.94 3.92 -13.62
CA ALA A 192 83.71 4.42 -13.01
C ALA A 192 83.41 3.55 -11.77
N PRO A 193 83.07 4.14 -10.61
CA PRO A 193 82.68 3.36 -9.45
C PRO A 193 81.51 2.47 -9.86
N ARG A 194 81.63 1.15 -9.70
CA ARG A 194 80.45 0.30 -9.79
C ARG A 194 79.52 0.78 -8.68
N PRO A 195 78.29 1.25 -8.97
CA PRO A 195 77.30 1.31 -7.93
C PRO A 195 77.16 -0.13 -7.45
N HIS A 196 77.43 -0.36 -6.18
CA HIS A 196 76.97 -1.58 -5.53
C HIS A 196 75.45 -1.49 -5.60
N TYR A 197 74.86 -2.06 -6.65
CA TYR A 197 73.45 -2.39 -6.61
C TYR A 197 73.37 -3.50 -5.59
N ASP A 198 73.11 -3.10 -4.35
CA ASP A 198 72.54 -3.98 -3.36
C ASP A 198 71.23 -4.45 -3.98
N TYR A 199 71.22 -5.67 -4.53
CA TYR A 199 69.97 -6.36 -4.82
C TYR A 199 69.37 -6.72 -3.46
N GLN A 200 68.89 -5.71 -2.74
CA GLN A 200 67.75 -5.91 -1.87
C GLN A 200 66.62 -6.24 -2.82
N VAL A 201 66.40 -7.55 -2.99
CA VAL A 201 65.10 -8.09 -3.36
C VAL A 201 64.13 -7.31 -2.48
N PRO A 202 63.28 -6.41 -3.03
CA PRO A 202 62.25 -5.79 -2.23
C PRO A 202 61.50 -6.98 -1.65
N GLY A 203 61.58 -7.13 -0.33
CA GLY A 203 61.05 -8.30 0.37
C GLY A 203 59.69 -8.57 -0.24
N GLY A 204 59.53 -9.76 -0.82
CA GLY A 204 58.22 -10.17 -1.29
C GLY A 204 57.31 -9.93 -0.12
N SER A 205 56.41 -8.95 -0.25
CA SER A 205 55.39 -8.71 0.75
C SER A 205 54.61 -10.01 0.77
N GLU A 206 54.94 -10.90 1.72
CA GLU A 206 54.09 -12.00 2.06
C GLU A 206 52.73 -11.35 2.29
N LEU A 207 51.78 -11.64 1.40
CA LEU A 207 50.42 -11.13 1.51
C LEU A 207 49.99 -11.42 2.94
N GLY A 208 49.80 -10.36 3.73
CA GLY A 208 49.51 -10.53 5.13
C GLY A 208 48.19 -11.27 5.27
N GLU A 209 47.99 -11.97 6.39
CA GLU A 209 46.70 -12.59 6.71
C GLU A 209 45.54 -11.57 6.60
N ALA A 210 45.81 -10.30 6.94
CA ALA A 210 44.90 -9.18 6.77
C ALA A 210 44.60 -8.81 5.29
N ASP A 211 45.59 -8.91 4.39
CA ASP A 211 45.39 -8.65 2.95
C ASP A 211 44.54 -9.76 2.33
N ILE A 212 44.75 -11.01 2.77
CA ILE A 212 43.96 -12.17 2.36
C ILE A 212 42.52 -12.00 2.86
N GLU A 213 42.30 -11.72 4.15
CA GLU A 213 40.97 -11.51 4.73
C GLU A 213 40.22 -10.36 4.03
N GLN A 214 40.91 -9.26 3.73
CA GLN A 214 40.30 -8.14 3.01
C GLN A 214 39.92 -8.52 1.57
N SER A 215 40.76 -9.30 0.88
CA SER A 215 40.45 -9.79 -0.46
C SER A 215 39.27 -10.77 -0.47
N GLU A 216 39.14 -11.62 0.55
CA GLU A 216 38.02 -12.53 0.74
C GLU A 216 36.72 -11.78 1.02
N LYS A 217 36.76 -10.76 1.89
CA LYS A 217 35.60 -9.87 2.13
C LYS A 217 35.18 -9.15 0.85
N ASN A 218 36.13 -8.64 0.08
CA ASN A 218 35.84 -7.96 -1.19
C ASN A 218 35.23 -8.93 -2.21
N LEU A 219 35.75 -10.17 -2.31
CA LEU A 219 35.20 -11.20 -3.19
C LEU A 219 33.79 -11.62 -2.75
N ALA A 220 33.58 -11.82 -1.45
CA ALA A 220 32.27 -12.16 -0.88
C ALA A 220 31.24 -11.06 -1.16
N ALA A 221 31.60 -9.79 -0.95
CA ALA A 221 30.74 -8.65 -1.25
C ALA A 221 30.40 -8.55 -2.75
N GLN A 222 31.36 -8.80 -3.64
CA GLN A 222 31.11 -8.85 -5.08
C GLN A 222 30.15 -9.99 -5.45
N HIS A 223 30.36 -11.19 -4.88
CA HIS A 223 29.50 -12.34 -5.11
C HIS A 223 28.06 -12.11 -4.60
N GLU A 224 27.92 -11.54 -3.40
CA GLU A 224 26.62 -11.18 -2.82
C GLU A 224 25.89 -10.15 -3.70
N SER A 225 26.59 -9.11 -4.16
CA SER A 225 26.02 -8.11 -5.07
C SER A 225 25.57 -8.71 -6.40
N LEU A 226 26.32 -9.67 -6.95
CA LEU A 226 25.98 -10.36 -8.19
C LEU A 226 24.70 -11.20 -8.02
N LEU A 227 24.63 -12.00 -6.95
CA LEU A 227 23.47 -12.82 -6.64
C LEU A 227 22.23 -11.94 -6.37
N ALA A 228 22.38 -10.84 -5.65
CA ALA A 228 21.30 -9.90 -5.41
C ALA A 228 20.75 -9.31 -6.73
N ARG A 229 21.64 -8.93 -7.64
CA ARG A 229 21.25 -8.45 -8.98
C ARG A 229 20.53 -9.54 -9.78
N GLN A 230 21.06 -10.76 -9.79
CA GLN A 230 20.45 -11.89 -10.49
C GLN A 230 19.05 -12.20 -9.93
N ASN A 231 18.87 -12.14 -8.61
CA ASN A 231 17.58 -12.36 -7.96
C ASN A 231 16.54 -11.31 -8.38
N VAL A 232 16.92 -10.03 -8.44
CA VAL A 232 16.02 -8.97 -8.93
C VAL A 232 15.63 -9.22 -10.39
N GLU A 233 16.58 -9.57 -11.25
CA GLU A 233 16.32 -9.87 -12.66
C GLU A 233 15.36 -11.06 -12.83
N ILE A 234 15.53 -12.12 -12.05
CA ILE A 234 14.61 -13.28 -12.04
C ILE A 234 13.19 -12.83 -11.66
N LEU A 235 13.05 -12.03 -10.61
CA LEU A 235 11.74 -11.55 -10.14
C LEU A 235 11.06 -10.65 -11.18
N GLU A 236 11.80 -9.73 -11.83
CA GLU A 236 11.27 -8.91 -12.92
C GLU A 236 10.80 -9.74 -14.13
N LEU A 237 11.54 -10.80 -14.47
CA LEU A 237 11.16 -11.72 -15.55
C LEU A 237 9.90 -12.52 -15.19
N LEU A 238 9.78 -12.96 -13.93
CA LEU A 238 8.57 -13.63 -13.43
C LEU A 238 7.36 -12.70 -13.50
N ASP A 239 7.49 -11.44 -13.10
CA ASP A 239 6.41 -10.45 -13.19
C ASP A 239 5.96 -10.24 -14.64
N LYS A 240 6.93 -9.99 -15.54
CA LYS A 240 6.64 -9.87 -16.99
C LYS A 240 5.93 -11.10 -17.53
N LYS A 241 6.35 -12.29 -17.10
CA LYS A 241 5.74 -13.54 -17.56
C LYS A 241 4.30 -13.72 -17.08
N ARG A 242 4.02 -13.37 -15.82
CA ARG A 242 2.67 -13.38 -15.26
C ARG A 242 1.76 -12.39 -15.98
N GLU A 243 2.22 -11.16 -16.19
CA GLU A 243 1.46 -10.15 -16.94
C GLU A 243 1.18 -10.60 -18.37
N GLU A 244 2.16 -11.16 -19.07
CA GLU A 244 1.98 -11.70 -20.42
C GLU A 244 0.92 -12.82 -20.45
N ASN A 245 0.97 -13.75 -19.50
CA ASN A 245 0.00 -14.84 -19.41
C ASN A 245 -1.42 -14.32 -19.19
N VAL A 246 -1.59 -13.39 -18.24
CA VAL A 246 -2.89 -12.75 -17.97
C VAL A 246 -3.39 -11.99 -19.20
N ARG A 247 -2.52 -11.23 -19.87
CA ARG A 247 -2.88 -10.49 -21.09
C ARG A 247 -3.33 -11.43 -22.21
N LYS A 248 -2.60 -12.52 -22.43
CA LYS A 248 -2.92 -13.52 -23.45
C LYS A 248 -4.26 -14.20 -23.18
N THR A 249 -4.52 -14.60 -21.93
CA THR A 249 -5.83 -15.18 -21.55
C THR A 249 -6.95 -14.15 -21.63
N GLY A 250 -6.67 -12.90 -21.24
CA GLY A 250 -7.61 -11.78 -21.38
C GLY A 250 -8.04 -11.54 -22.83
N GLU A 251 -7.09 -11.51 -23.76
CA GLU A 251 -7.36 -11.38 -25.20
C GLU A 251 -8.27 -12.50 -25.72
N GLN A 252 -8.08 -13.75 -25.26
CA GLN A 252 -8.94 -14.88 -25.63
C GLN A 252 -10.37 -14.75 -25.10
N LEU A 253 -10.54 -14.08 -23.96
CA LEU A 253 -11.82 -13.87 -23.29
C LEU A 253 -12.42 -12.48 -23.57
N ASN A 254 -11.84 -11.73 -24.51
CA ASN A 254 -12.24 -10.36 -24.86
C ASN A 254 -12.25 -9.40 -23.64
N MET A 255 -11.27 -9.55 -22.75
CA MET A 255 -11.03 -8.72 -21.57
C MET A 255 -9.60 -8.18 -21.62
N SER A 256 -9.44 -6.90 -21.94
CA SER A 256 -8.12 -6.29 -22.11
C SER A 256 -7.45 -5.98 -20.75
N TRP A 257 -6.13 -5.86 -20.78
CA TRP A 257 -5.35 -5.47 -19.60
C TRP A 257 -5.74 -4.08 -19.07
N GLU A 258 -6.03 -3.16 -19.97
CA GLU A 258 -6.46 -1.79 -19.67
C GLU A 258 -7.81 -1.79 -18.95
N GLN A 259 -8.77 -2.61 -19.39
CA GLN A 259 -10.07 -2.74 -18.72
C GLN A 259 -9.93 -3.25 -17.28
N MET A 260 -9.03 -4.22 -17.06
CA MET A 260 -8.74 -4.71 -15.71
C MET A 260 -8.03 -3.63 -14.86
N ASN A 261 -7.12 -2.84 -15.46
CA ASN A 261 -6.44 -1.75 -14.79
C ASN A 261 -7.36 -0.58 -14.44
N GLU A 262 -8.35 -0.24 -15.26
CA GLU A 262 -9.34 0.79 -14.95
C GLU A 262 -10.07 0.51 -13.62
N MET A 263 -10.22 -0.77 -13.25
CA MET A 263 -10.82 -1.18 -11.99
C MET A 263 -9.85 -1.07 -10.80
N ILE A 264 -8.58 -1.43 -10.97
CA ILE A 264 -7.59 -1.44 -9.88
C ILE A 264 -6.92 -0.08 -9.67
N GLN A 265 -6.76 0.74 -10.70
CA GLN A 265 -6.07 2.03 -10.63
C GLN A 265 -6.64 2.96 -9.55
N PRO A 266 -7.98 3.10 -9.38
CA PRO A 266 -8.54 3.86 -8.28
C PRO A 266 -8.20 3.30 -6.90
N LEU A 267 -8.01 1.98 -6.76
CA LEU A 267 -7.57 1.35 -5.50
C LEU A 267 -6.10 1.60 -5.22
N ILE A 268 -5.26 1.77 -6.25
CA ILE A 268 -3.86 2.18 -6.10
C ILE A 268 -3.80 3.62 -5.58
N GLU A 269 -4.61 4.50 -6.17
CA GLU A 269 -4.61 5.93 -5.85
C GLU A 269 -5.22 6.24 -4.49
N ALA A 270 -6.37 5.61 -4.18
CA ALA A 270 -7.06 5.82 -2.92
C ALA A 270 -7.99 4.65 -2.55
N CYS A 271 -7.81 4.09 -1.36
CA CYS A 271 -8.70 3.05 -0.85
C CYS A 271 -10.00 3.62 -0.27
N THR A 272 -10.73 4.43 -1.03
CA THR A 272 -12.01 4.93 -0.58
C THR A 272 -13.07 3.84 -0.57
N LYS A 273 -14.08 4.00 0.29
CA LYS A 273 -15.26 3.12 0.30
C LYS A 273 -15.93 3.05 -1.08
N GLU A 274 -15.95 4.17 -1.80
CA GLU A 274 -16.52 4.26 -3.14
C GLU A 274 -15.72 3.39 -4.12
N ASN A 275 -14.39 3.50 -4.13
CA ASN A 275 -13.52 2.73 -5.00
C ASN A 275 -13.62 1.23 -4.70
N ILE A 276 -13.60 0.83 -3.43
CA ILE A 276 -13.80 -0.57 -3.02
C ILE A 276 -15.17 -1.08 -3.47
N SER A 277 -16.22 -0.28 -3.32
CA SER A 277 -17.56 -0.70 -3.74
C SER A 277 -17.69 -0.80 -5.26
N LYS A 278 -17.09 0.11 -6.03
CA LYS A 278 -17.05 0.05 -7.51
C LYS A 278 -16.26 -1.16 -7.97
N GLY A 279 -15.06 -1.38 -7.41
CA GLY A 279 -14.23 -2.55 -7.70
C GLY A 279 -14.96 -3.85 -7.43
N LYS A 280 -15.60 -3.98 -6.26
CA LYS A 280 -16.44 -5.16 -5.94
C LYS A 280 -17.54 -5.37 -6.98
N SER A 281 -18.34 -4.35 -7.29
CA SER A 281 -19.44 -4.50 -8.24
C SER A 281 -18.93 -4.94 -9.63
N TRP A 282 -17.82 -4.36 -10.08
CA TRP A 282 -17.20 -4.72 -11.35
C TRP A 282 -16.69 -6.16 -11.35
N VAL A 283 -15.99 -6.59 -10.29
CA VAL A 283 -15.47 -7.95 -10.17
C VAL A 283 -16.61 -8.97 -10.07
N VAL A 284 -17.65 -8.70 -9.29
CA VAL A 284 -18.81 -9.59 -9.20
C VAL A 284 -19.52 -9.72 -10.54
N ASP A 285 -19.73 -8.62 -11.26
CA ASP A 285 -20.32 -8.64 -12.60
C ASP A 285 -19.53 -9.56 -13.53
N LYS A 286 -18.21 -9.36 -13.64
CA LYS A 286 -17.36 -10.14 -14.55
C LYS A 286 -17.10 -11.58 -14.13
N MET A 287 -16.82 -11.83 -12.86
CA MET A 287 -16.59 -13.20 -12.38
C MET A 287 -17.89 -14.03 -12.35
N SER A 288 -19.05 -13.40 -12.27
CA SER A 288 -20.31 -14.16 -12.33
C SER A 288 -20.69 -14.61 -13.75
N GLU A 289 -20.09 -14.02 -14.79
CA GLU A 289 -20.37 -14.35 -16.19
C GLU A 289 -19.84 -15.73 -16.59
N SER A 290 -18.58 -16.05 -16.25
CA SER A 290 -17.98 -17.35 -16.60
C SER A 290 -16.87 -17.82 -15.63
N PRO A 291 -16.63 -19.14 -15.52
CA PRO A 291 -15.50 -19.69 -14.77
C PRO A 291 -14.14 -19.22 -15.31
N GLU A 292 -14.01 -19.09 -16.63
CA GLU A 292 -12.77 -18.65 -17.28
C GLU A 292 -12.46 -17.18 -16.95
N LEU A 293 -13.47 -16.30 -16.97
CA LEU A 293 -13.34 -14.91 -16.55
C LEU A 293 -13.03 -14.80 -15.05
N THR A 294 -13.61 -15.68 -14.23
CA THR A 294 -13.29 -15.76 -12.80
C THR A 294 -11.83 -16.09 -12.56
N LYS A 295 -11.33 -17.10 -13.26
CA LYS A 295 -9.92 -17.49 -13.19
C LYS A 295 -9.01 -16.37 -13.68
N LEU A 296 -9.31 -15.77 -14.84
CA LEU A 296 -8.56 -14.63 -15.37
C LEU A 296 -8.46 -13.49 -14.33
N MET A 297 -9.58 -13.12 -13.71
CA MET A 297 -9.60 -12.05 -12.73
C MET A 297 -8.84 -12.41 -11.45
N SER A 298 -8.89 -13.67 -11.04
CA SER A 298 -8.09 -14.18 -9.90
C SER A 298 -6.60 -14.10 -10.19
N ASP A 299 -6.17 -14.58 -11.36
CA ASP A 299 -4.79 -14.52 -11.83
C ASP A 299 -4.31 -13.07 -11.96
N TYR A 300 -5.16 -12.17 -12.43
CA TYR A 300 -4.87 -10.74 -12.50
C TYR A 300 -4.65 -10.13 -11.10
N LEU A 301 -5.56 -10.35 -10.15
CA LEU A 301 -5.42 -9.84 -8.77
C LEU A 301 -4.15 -10.36 -8.09
N ILE A 302 -3.83 -11.65 -8.28
CA ILE A 302 -2.61 -12.26 -7.77
C ILE A 302 -1.37 -11.65 -8.46
N THR A 303 -1.42 -11.42 -9.77
CA THR A 303 -0.34 -10.76 -10.52
C THR A 303 -0.06 -9.36 -9.97
N ARG A 304 -1.10 -8.57 -9.72
CA ARG A 304 -0.96 -7.24 -9.10
C ARG A 304 -0.42 -7.31 -7.67
N ALA A 305 -0.85 -8.30 -6.87
CA ALA A 305 -0.42 -8.45 -5.48
C ALA A 305 1.01 -9.00 -5.33
N SER A 306 1.49 -9.77 -6.31
CA SER A 306 2.77 -10.48 -6.24
C SER A 306 3.93 -9.76 -6.95
N ALA A 307 3.66 -8.66 -7.64
CA ALA A 307 4.68 -7.87 -8.33
C ALA A 307 5.78 -7.40 -7.37
N ILE A 308 7.03 -7.39 -7.83
CA ILE A 308 8.21 -7.00 -7.05
C ILE A 308 8.13 -5.56 -6.53
N SER A 309 7.49 -4.67 -7.31
CA SER A 309 7.36 -3.24 -7.02
C SER A 309 6.09 -2.87 -6.25
N VAL A 310 5.27 -3.85 -5.87
CA VAL A 310 3.98 -3.60 -5.21
C VAL A 310 4.17 -3.01 -3.81
N THR A 311 3.36 -2.02 -3.47
CA THR A 311 3.35 -1.42 -2.14
C THR A 311 2.52 -2.26 -1.16
N PHE A 312 2.82 -2.11 0.14
CA PHE A 312 1.97 -2.66 1.19
C PHE A 312 0.53 -2.17 1.08
N ASP A 313 0.34 -0.87 0.81
CA ASP A 313 -0.99 -0.26 0.71
C ASP A 313 -1.84 -0.96 -0.36
N LEU A 314 -1.29 -1.21 -1.55
CA LEU A 314 -2.05 -1.92 -2.59
C LEU A 314 -2.42 -3.34 -2.14
N ARG A 315 -1.50 -4.09 -1.52
CA ARG A 315 -1.83 -5.44 -1.00
C ARG A 315 -2.95 -5.37 0.04
N LEU A 316 -2.92 -4.39 0.93
CA LEU A 316 -3.98 -4.16 1.91
C LEU A 316 -5.32 -3.78 1.26
N HIS A 317 -5.30 -2.91 0.25
CA HIS A 317 -6.50 -2.51 -0.49
C HIS A 317 -7.13 -3.69 -1.23
N LEU A 318 -6.31 -4.59 -1.80
CA LEU A 318 -6.78 -5.84 -2.39
C LEU A 318 -7.39 -6.79 -1.34
N VAL A 319 -6.80 -6.89 -0.14
CA VAL A 319 -7.39 -7.63 0.98
C VAL A 319 -8.77 -7.05 1.36
N TYR A 320 -8.95 -5.73 1.34
CA TYR A 320 -10.26 -5.11 1.58
C TYR A 320 -11.26 -5.38 0.47
N LEU A 321 -10.83 -5.36 -0.80
CA LEU A 321 -11.66 -5.75 -1.93
C LEU A 321 -12.14 -7.20 -1.79
N LEU A 322 -11.23 -8.13 -1.47
CA LEU A 322 -11.53 -9.54 -1.22
C LEU A 322 -12.50 -9.74 -0.06
N ASN A 323 -12.35 -8.97 1.02
CA ASN A 323 -13.31 -8.99 2.12
C ASN A 323 -14.73 -8.60 1.67
N ASP A 324 -14.84 -7.56 0.83
CA ASP A 324 -16.12 -7.11 0.29
C ASP A 324 -16.74 -8.15 -0.66
N LEU A 325 -15.91 -8.87 -1.43
CA LEU A 325 -16.32 -10.00 -2.29
C LEU A 325 -16.79 -11.20 -1.47
N LEU A 326 -16.06 -11.58 -0.41
CA LEU A 326 -16.44 -12.66 0.49
C LEU A 326 -17.76 -12.37 1.22
N HIS A 327 -17.92 -11.14 1.71
CA HIS A 327 -19.17 -10.71 2.33
C HIS A 327 -20.34 -10.77 1.32
N HIS A 328 -20.12 -10.30 0.08
CA HIS A 328 -21.12 -10.38 -0.98
C HIS A 328 -21.49 -11.83 -1.29
N SER A 329 -20.49 -12.69 -1.50
CA SER A 329 -20.65 -14.12 -1.77
C SER A 329 -21.49 -14.80 -0.69
N LYS A 330 -21.20 -14.54 0.60
CA LYS A 330 -21.98 -15.12 1.71
C LYS A 330 -23.40 -14.56 1.80
N ARG A 331 -23.60 -13.26 1.59
CA ARG A 331 -24.88 -12.59 1.83
C ARG A 331 -25.87 -12.76 0.68
N ARG A 332 -25.41 -12.62 -0.57
CA ARG A 332 -26.23 -12.65 -1.78
C ARG A 332 -26.21 -14.02 -2.48
N GLY A 333 -25.28 -14.89 -2.09
CA GLY A 333 -24.92 -16.08 -2.84
C GLY A 333 -23.92 -15.73 -3.96
N ALA A 334 -23.06 -16.68 -4.30
CA ALA A 334 -22.13 -16.60 -5.41
C ALA A 334 -22.12 -17.94 -6.16
N PRO A 335 -21.86 -17.93 -7.48
CA PRO A 335 -21.59 -19.15 -8.23
C PRO A 335 -20.48 -19.99 -7.57
N VAL A 336 -20.56 -21.31 -7.70
CA VAL A 336 -19.59 -22.25 -7.07
C VAL A 336 -18.16 -21.93 -7.52
N HIS A 337 -17.96 -21.69 -8.81
CA HIS A 337 -16.64 -21.36 -9.37
C HIS A 337 -16.06 -20.06 -8.79
N LEU A 338 -16.91 -19.08 -8.45
CA LEU A 338 -16.47 -17.85 -7.78
C LEU A 338 -16.05 -18.12 -6.32
N GLN A 339 -16.77 -18.98 -5.61
CA GLN A 339 -16.41 -19.36 -4.25
C GLN A 339 -15.07 -20.10 -4.23
N GLU A 340 -14.89 -21.08 -5.12
CA GLU A 340 -13.64 -21.83 -5.28
C GLU A 340 -12.47 -20.90 -5.61
N ALA A 341 -12.64 -19.99 -6.56
CA ALA A 341 -11.63 -19.01 -6.92
C ALA A 341 -11.25 -18.08 -5.74
N LEU A 342 -12.23 -17.66 -4.93
CA LEU A 342 -11.95 -16.87 -3.72
C LEU A 342 -11.20 -17.71 -2.67
N HIS A 343 -11.49 -19.00 -2.51
CA HIS A 343 -10.78 -19.88 -1.58
C HIS A 343 -9.31 -20.09 -1.96
N GLU A 344 -8.96 -20.00 -3.24
CA GLU A 344 -7.58 -20.08 -3.73
C GLU A 344 -6.88 -18.72 -3.68
N THR A 345 -7.57 -17.64 -4.06
CA THR A 345 -6.99 -16.30 -4.20
C THR A 345 -6.74 -15.63 -2.86
N VAL A 346 -7.68 -15.75 -1.92
CA VAL A 346 -7.63 -15.01 -0.65
C VAL A 346 -6.39 -15.36 0.19
N PRO A 347 -6.06 -16.66 0.41
CA PRO A 347 -4.86 -17.01 1.17
C PRO A 347 -3.56 -16.47 0.56
N VAL A 348 -3.45 -16.48 -0.77
CA VAL A 348 -2.25 -16.00 -1.46
C VAL A 348 -2.06 -14.51 -1.23
N ILE A 349 -3.08 -13.69 -1.52
CA ILE A 349 -3.00 -12.24 -1.39
C ILE A 349 -2.82 -11.83 0.08
N PHE A 350 -3.50 -12.50 1.01
CA PHE A 350 -3.35 -12.25 2.44
C PHE A 350 -1.91 -12.54 2.92
N CYS A 351 -1.35 -13.69 2.56
CA CYS A 351 0.01 -14.06 2.96
C CYS A 351 1.05 -13.13 2.32
N LEU A 352 0.87 -12.74 1.06
CA LEU A 352 1.70 -11.72 0.41
C LEU A 352 1.63 -10.37 1.16
N ALA A 353 0.44 -9.91 1.55
CA ALA A 353 0.30 -8.68 2.32
C ALA A 353 1.03 -8.77 3.67
N THR A 354 0.94 -9.94 4.31
CA THR A 354 1.51 -10.22 5.64
C THR A 354 3.04 -10.34 5.62
N GLU A 355 3.63 -10.77 4.51
CA GLU A 355 5.09 -10.95 4.36
C GLU A 355 5.87 -9.64 4.50
N ILE A 356 5.35 -8.55 3.93
CA ILE A 356 6.03 -7.24 3.92
C ILE A 356 5.55 -6.32 5.04
N ALA A 357 4.60 -6.77 5.86
CA ALA A 357 3.96 -5.97 6.90
C ALA A 357 4.86 -5.80 8.13
N ASP A 358 5.02 -4.55 8.60
CA ASP A 358 5.49 -4.26 9.96
C ASP A 358 4.44 -4.62 11.02
N ASP A 359 4.73 -4.40 12.30
CA ASP A 359 3.83 -4.76 13.41
C ASP A 359 2.48 -4.01 13.38
N GLU A 360 2.47 -2.73 13.00
CA GLU A 360 1.23 -1.93 12.92
C GLU A 360 0.38 -2.36 11.72
N GLN A 361 1.03 -2.54 10.58
CA GLN A 361 0.45 -3.04 9.35
C GLN A 361 -0.13 -4.45 9.52
N ARG A 362 0.60 -5.33 10.22
CA ARG A 362 0.16 -6.68 10.55
C ARG A 362 -1.05 -6.68 11.46
N ALA A 363 -1.15 -5.73 12.39
CA ALA A 363 -2.37 -5.54 13.18
C ALA A 363 -3.58 -5.18 12.31
N LYS A 364 -3.42 -4.35 11.27
CA LYS A 364 -4.50 -4.01 10.32
C LYS A 364 -4.97 -5.25 9.55
N ILE A 365 -4.03 -6.06 9.04
CA ILE A 365 -4.33 -7.30 8.31
C ILE A 365 -5.01 -8.34 9.22
N ASN A 366 -4.50 -8.53 10.43
CA ASN A 366 -5.06 -9.49 11.39
C ASN A 366 -6.50 -9.16 11.79
N ARG A 367 -6.89 -7.88 11.84
CA ARG A 367 -8.30 -7.50 12.04
C ARG A 367 -9.20 -8.07 10.94
N VAL A 368 -8.75 -8.09 9.70
CA VAL A 368 -9.50 -8.67 8.59
C VAL A 368 -9.60 -10.19 8.74
N LEU A 369 -8.52 -10.85 9.12
CA LEU A 369 -8.54 -12.30 9.39
C LEU A 369 -9.54 -12.66 10.50
N SER A 370 -9.54 -11.91 11.61
CA SER A 370 -10.51 -12.09 12.70
C SER A 370 -11.96 -11.88 12.24
N LEU A 371 -12.21 -10.94 11.31
CA LEU A 371 -13.53 -10.76 10.71
C LEU A 371 -13.94 -11.98 9.87
N TRP A 372 -13.01 -12.57 9.12
CA TRP A 372 -13.28 -13.76 8.31
C TRP A 372 -13.60 -14.99 9.16
N GLU A 373 -12.91 -15.15 10.29
CA GLU A 373 -13.17 -16.20 11.28
C GLU A 373 -14.52 -16.01 11.97
N THR A 374 -14.74 -14.83 12.54
CA THR A 374 -15.96 -14.51 13.31
C THR A 374 -17.20 -14.64 12.44
N ASN A 375 -17.13 -14.15 11.21
CA ASN A 375 -18.25 -14.22 10.29
C ASN A 375 -18.28 -15.51 9.47
N SER A 376 -17.34 -16.44 9.66
CA SER A 376 -17.21 -17.68 8.87
C SER A 376 -17.40 -17.44 7.38
N TYR A 377 -16.62 -16.51 6.81
CA TYR A 377 -16.63 -16.20 5.38
C TYR A 377 -15.84 -17.23 4.57
N LEU A 378 -14.90 -17.92 5.21
CA LEU A 378 -14.05 -18.93 4.60
C LEU A 378 -14.12 -20.23 5.43
N PRO A 379 -13.94 -21.38 4.79
CA PRO A 379 -13.79 -22.65 5.49
C PRO A 379 -12.53 -22.67 6.39
N VAL A 380 -12.55 -23.51 7.42
CA VAL A 380 -11.47 -23.59 8.42
C VAL A 380 -10.15 -24.02 7.77
N GLU A 381 -10.21 -24.97 6.83
CA GLU A 381 -9.08 -25.47 6.06
C GLU A 381 -8.40 -24.38 5.21
N VAL A 382 -9.16 -23.37 4.78
CA VAL A 382 -8.63 -22.20 4.05
C VAL A 382 -8.01 -21.21 5.04
N LEU A 383 -8.67 -20.96 6.17
CA LEU A 383 -8.20 -20.04 7.22
C LEU A 383 -6.86 -20.49 7.83
N VAL A 384 -6.65 -21.79 8.00
CA VAL A 384 -5.39 -22.36 8.53
C VAL A 384 -4.20 -21.95 7.68
N LYS A 385 -4.34 -21.87 6.34
CA LYS A 385 -3.25 -21.46 5.42
C LYS A 385 -2.77 -20.02 5.65
N MET A 386 -3.53 -19.20 6.38
CA MET A 386 -3.22 -17.80 6.67
C MET A 386 -2.70 -17.58 8.09
N ARG A 387 -2.60 -18.65 8.90
CA ARG A 387 -2.13 -18.61 10.28
C ARG A 387 -0.73 -19.20 10.41
N PRO A 388 0.15 -18.63 11.26
CA PRO A 388 1.41 -19.29 11.61
C PRO A 388 1.17 -20.63 12.33
N PRO A 389 2.02 -21.65 12.12
CA PRO A 389 3.19 -21.66 11.24
C PRO A 389 2.88 -21.92 9.75
N GLU A 390 1.67 -22.38 9.42
CA GLU A 390 1.29 -22.82 8.06
C GLU A 390 1.38 -21.72 7.00
N SER A 391 1.14 -20.47 7.36
CA SER A 391 1.19 -19.33 6.43
C SER A 391 2.54 -19.16 5.74
N GLY A 392 3.64 -19.42 6.46
CA GLY A 392 4.99 -19.33 5.88
C GLY A 392 5.25 -20.46 4.88
N LYS A 393 4.86 -21.68 5.25
CA LYS A 393 4.99 -22.87 4.39
C LYS A 393 4.13 -22.74 3.13
N PHE A 394 2.87 -22.37 3.28
CA PHE A 394 1.94 -22.15 2.18
C PHE A 394 2.48 -21.13 1.17
N LEU A 395 2.98 -19.98 1.65
CA LEU A 395 3.51 -18.95 0.77
C LEU A 395 4.79 -19.40 0.05
N ALA A 396 5.67 -20.15 0.73
CA ALA A 396 6.89 -20.69 0.14
C ALA A 396 6.56 -21.70 -0.98
N GLU A 397 5.65 -22.65 -0.73
CA GLU A 397 5.18 -23.63 -1.72
C GLU A 397 4.53 -22.94 -2.92
N TRP A 398 3.72 -21.90 -2.69
CA TRP A 398 3.13 -21.10 -3.75
C TRP A 398 4.21 -20.40 -4.59
N LYS A 399 5.20 -19.74 -3.97
CA LYS A 399 6.30 -19.08 -4.70
C LYS A 399 7.12 -20.07 -5.53
N GLU A 400 7.42 -21.25 -4.98
CA GLU A 400 8.09 -22.32 -5.71
C GLU A 400 7.27 -22.80 -6.91
N SER A 401 5.95 -22.95 -6.77
CA SER A 401 5.07 -23.34 -7.87
C SER A 401 5.05 -22.28 -8.99
N GLN A 402 5.24 -21.00 -8.67
CA GLN A 402 5.33 -19.92 -9.65
C GLN A 402 6.68 -19.86 -10.38
N SER A 403 7.70 -20.55 -9.87
CA SER A 403 9.07 -20.50 -10.39
C SER A 403 9.40 -21.67 -11.33
N LYS A 404 8.53 -22.68 -11.37
CA LYS A 404 8.54 -23.82 -12.29
C LYS A 404 7.79 -23.45 -13.56
#